data_AF-A0A0G3UZT8-F1
#
_entry.id   AF-A0A0G3UZT8-F1
#
_cell.length_a   1.000
_cell.length_b   1.000
_cell.length_c   1.000
_cell.angle_alpha   90.00
_cell.angle_beta   90.00
_cell.angle_gamma   90.00
#
_symmetry.space_group_name_H-M   'P 1'
#
loop_
_entity.id
_entity.type
_entity.pdbx_description
1 polymer ?
#
loop_
_entity_poly.entity_id
_entity_poly.type
_entity_poly.pdbx_seq_one_letter_code
_entity_poly.pdbx_strand_id
1 'polypeptide(L)'
;MARFEAAFKTRQAADLAAGEGDTRTRWFIGQNFAARIFATDSDERDMLSLGTLGLNCAPHYAAPPQSTTQPAIVEGCILTNYVDA
;
A
#
# COMPACT_ATOMS: atom_id res chain seq x y z
N MET A 1 11.75 -14.15 6.26
CA MET A 1 10.65 -13.19 5.98
C MET A 1 9.29 -13.70 6.45
N ALA A 2 8.88 -14.94 6.16
CA ALA A 2 7.52 -15.46 6.45
C ALA A 2 6.99 -15.24 7.89
N ARG A 3 7.80 -15.42 8.93
CA ARG A 3 7.36 -15.22 10.34
C ARG A 3 7.02 -13.77 10.67
N PHE A 4 7.77 -12.82 10.10
CA PHE A 4 7.51 -11.39 10.27
C PHE A 4 6.22 -10.99 9.56
N GLU A 5 6.04 -11.46 8.33
CA GLU A 5 4.84 -11.18 7.53
C GLU A 5 3.56 -11.70 8.20
N ALA A 6 3.59 -12.95 8.72
CA ALA A 6 2.47 -13.52 9.46
C ALA A 6 2.12 -12.70 10.72
N ALA A 7 3.12 -12.30 11.51
CA ALA A 7 2.91 -11.50 12.70
C ALA A 7 2.35 -10.09 12.37
N PHE A 8 2.84 -9.48 11.29
CA PHE A 8 2.36 -8.18 10.81
C PHE A 8 0.90 -8.25 10.36
N LYS A 9 0.53 -9.24 9.54
CA LYS A 9 -0.86 -9.46 9.09
C LYS A 9 -1.82 -9.67 10.27
N THR A 10 -1.42 -10.46 11.26
CA THR A 10 -2.21 -10.67 12.49
C THR A 10 -2.40 -9.38 13.27
N ARG A 11 -1.35 -8.57 13.42
CA ARG A 11 -1.42 -7.28 14.12
C ARG A 11 -2.36 -6.31 13.40
N GLN A 12 -2.24 -6.18 12.09
CA GLN A 12 -3.10 -5.32 11.29
C GLN A 12 -4.59 -5.72 11.41
N ALA A 13 -4.89 -7.01 11.37
CA ALA A 13 -6.26 -7.50 11.55
C ALA A 13 -6.81 -7.18 12.95
N ALA A 14 -5.98 -7.27 13.99
CA ALA A 14 -6.36 -6.91 15.36
C ALA A 14 -6.61 -5.40 15.51
N ASP A 15 -5.75 -4.55 14.94
CA ASP A 15 -5.93 -3.10 14.97
C ASP A 15 -7.23 -2.70 14.26
N LEU A 16 -7.50 -3.27 13.06
CA LEU A 16 -8.76 -3.05 12.33
C LEU A 16 -9.99 -3.48 13.13
N ALA A 17 -9.95 -4.65 13.78
CA ALA A 17 -11.06 -5.13 14.62
C ALA A 17 -11.30 -4.24 15.86
N ALA A 18 -10.25 -3.59 16.38
CA ALA A 18 -10.34 -2.65 17.49
C ALA A 18 -10.84 -1.25 17.08
N GLY A 19 -11.03 -0.98 15.77
CA GLY A 19 -11.29 0.38 15.27
C GLY A 19 -10.07 1.31 15.38
N GLU A 20 -8.91 0.76 15.74
CA GLU A 20 -7.60 1.43 15.78
C GLU A 20 -6.84 1.25 14.46
N GLY A 21 -7.39 0.44 13.55
CA GLY A 21 -6.85 0.18 12.24
C GLY A 21 -7.02 1.39 11.35
N ASP A 22 -5.88 1.98 11.02
CA ASP A 22 -5.83 3.16 10.19
C ASP A 22 -5.99 2.79 8.71
N THR A 23 -7.21 2.96 8.19
CA THR A 23 -7.54 2.75 6.77
C THR A 23 -6.89 3.78 5.84
N ARG A 24 -6.39 4.90 6.38
CA ARG A 24 -5.73 5.98 5.65
C ARG A 24 -4.22 5.86 5.63
N THR A 25 -3.63 4.97 6.44
CA THR A 25 -2.21 4.67 6.33
C THR A 25 -1.96 3.99 4.98
N ARG A 26 -1.15 4.65 4.14
CA ARG A 26 -0.70 4.15 2.85
C ARG A 26 0.82 4.02 2.82
N TRP A 27 1.29 3.09 2.01
CA TRP A 27 2.70 2.89 1.73
C TRP A 27 3.01 3.28 0.30
N PHE A 28 4.01 4.14 0.12
CA PHE A 28 4.53 4.54 -1.19
C PHE A 28 5.98 4.11 -1.33
N ILE A 29 6.30 3.46 -2.44
CA ILE A 29 7.62 2.92 -2.73
C ILE A 29 8.26 3.73 -3.84
N GLY A 30 9.39 4.37 -3.53
CA GLY A 30 10.27 5.00 -4.49
C GLY A 30 11.43 4.07 -4.87
N GLN A 31 12.37 4.57 -5.68
CA GLN A 31 13.50 3.75 -6.16
C GLN A 31 14.39 3.21 -5.04
N ASN A 32 14.57 3.98 -3.96
CA ASN A 32 15.48 3.67 -2.87
C ASN A 32 14.91 3.95 -1.47
N PHE A 33 13.61 4.22 -1.36
CA PHE A 33 12.95 4.51 -0.09
C PHE A 33 11.52 3.99 -0.07
N ALA A 34 10.98 3.83 1.13
CA ALA A 34 9.58 3.58 1.38
C ALA A 34 9.07 4.62 2.38
N ALA A 35 7.92 5.21 2.08
CA ALA A 35 7.26 6.18 2.95
C ALA A 35 5.93 5.60 3.43
N ARG A 36 5.71 5.67 4.75
CA ARG A 36 4.41 5.44 5.35
C ARG A 36 3.78 6.80 5.61
N ILE A 37 2.66 7.08 4.96
CA ILE A 37 1.95 8.34 5.15
C ILE A 37 0.53 8.08 5.64
N PHE A 38 0.01 9.06 6.36
CA PHE A 38 -1.41 9.15 6.68
C PHE A 38 -2.05 10.01 5.60
N ALA A 39 -2.67 9.38 4.60
CA ALA A 39 -2.93 10.04 3.34
C ALA A 39 -4.36 10.57 3.24
N THR A 40 -4.48 11.79 2.74
CA THR A 40 -5.65 12.27 1.97
C THR A 40 -5.39 12.03 0.48
N ASP A 41 -6.41 12.13 -0.36
CA ASP A 41 -6.25 11.95 -1.82
C ASP A 41 -5.25 12.95 -2.45
N SER A 42 -5.06 14.13 -1.85
CA SER A 42 -4.02 15.08 -2.28
C SER A 42 -2.63 14.58 -1.93
N ASP A 43 -2.43 14.04 -0.73
CA ASP A 43 -1.14 13.48 -0.32
C ASP A 43 -0.76 12.27 -1.19
N GLU A 44 -1.75 11.43 -1.53
CA GLU A 44 -1.54 10.30 -2.42
C GLU A 44 -1.09 10.75 -3.83
N ARG A 45 -1.75 11.76 -4.39
CA ARG A 45 -1.37 12.34 -5.69
C ARG A 45 0.01 12.98 -5.68
N ASP A 46 0.36 13.68 -4.61
CA ASP A 46 1.68 14.30 -4.46
C ASP A 46 2.78 13.23 -4.42
N MET A 47 2.57 12.15 -3.66
CA MET A 47 3.51 11.02 -3.63
C MET A 47 3.68 10.36 -5.00
N LEU A 48 2.60 10.17 -5.75
CA LEU A 48 2.68 9.63 -7.11
C LEU A 48 3.44 10.58 -8.06
N SER A 49 3.26 11.89 -7.91
CA SER A 49 3.98 12.90 -8.72
C SER A 49 5.50 12.86 -8.51
N LEU A 50 5.95 12.41 -7.32
CA LEU A 50 7.36 12.20 -6.99
C LEU A 50 7.94 10.92 -7.61
N GLY A 51 7.15 10.20 -8.42
CA GLY A 51 7.56 8.95 -9.08
C GLY A 51 7.53 7.73 -8.18
N THR A 52 6.79 7.80 -7.06
CA THR A 52 6.54 6.62 -6.22
C THR A 52 5.32 5.84 -6.71
N LEU A 53 5.18 4.59 -6.25
CA LEU A 53 4.01 3.76 -6.46
C LEU A 53 3.40 3.36 -5.13
N GLY A 54 2.07 3.38 -5.05
CA GLY A 54 1.32 2.92 -3.89
C GLY A 54 1.35 1.40 -3.78
N LEU A 55 1.55 0.87 -2.58
CA LEU A 55 1.49 -0.56 -2.29
C LEU A 55 0.05 -0.99 -2.00
N ASN A 56 -0.50 -1.87 -2.82
CA ASN A 56 -1.80 -2.48 -2.61
C ASN A 56 -1.66 -4.00 -2.37
N CYS A 57 -2.22 -4.46 -1.25
CA CYS A 57 -2.20 -5.86 -0.81
C CYS A 57 -3.62 -6.46 -0.66
N ALA A 58 -4.65 -5.77 -1.17
CA ALA A 58 -6.01 -6.25 -1.06
C ALA A 58 -6.20 -7.54 -1.87
N PRO A 59 -6.85 -8.58 -1.31
CA PRO A 59 -7.10 -9.83 -2.03
C PRO A 59 -7.89 -9.56 -3.32
N HIS A 60 -7.50 -10.19 -4.41
CA HIS A 60 -8.13 -10.04 -5.74
C HIS A 60 -8.07 -8.64 -6.35
N TYR A 61 -7.31 -7.71 -5.76
CA TYR A 61 -7.12 -6.40 -6.36
C TYR A 61 -6.39 -6.52 -7.69
N ALA A 62 -6.95 -5.89 -8.72
CA ALA A 62 -6.32 -5.70 -10.01
C ALA A 62 -6.41 -4.22 -10.35
N ALA A 63 -5.26 -3.60 -10.63
CA ALA A 63 -5.25 -2.21 -11.07
C ALA A 63 -5.93 -2.09 -12.46
N PRO A 64 -6.62 -0.98 -12.76
CA PRO A 64 -7.19 -0.75 -14.09
C PRO A 64 -6.15 -0.82 -15.21
N PRO A 65 -6.52 -1.21 -16.44
CA PRO A 65 -5.57 -1.48 -17.55
C PRO A 65 -4.60 -0.34 -17.90
N GLN A 66 -5.01 0.90 -17.68
CA GLN A 66 -4.24 2.11 -17.94
C GLN A 66 -3.24 2.48 -16.82
N SER A 67 -3.24 1.72 -15.72
CA SER A 67 -2.41 1.99 -14.55
C SER A 67 -1.02 1.42 -14.75
N THR A 68 -0.01 2.11 -14.23
CA THR A 68 1.34 1.55 -14.09
C THR A 68 1.36 0.62 -12.90
N THR A 69 1.75 -0.64 -13.11
CA THR A 69 1.91 -1.63 -12.05
C THR A 69 3.32 -2.24 -12.04
N GLN A 70 3.78 -2.62 -10.85
CA GLN A 70 5.02 -3.36 -10.65
C GLN A 70 4.82 -4.44 -9.57
N PRO A 71 5.54 -5.57 -9.64
CA PRO A 71 5.55 -6.55 -8.56
C PRO A 71 6.07 -5.94 -7.25
N ALA A 72 5.39 -6.20 -6.14
CA ALA A 72 5.95 -5.89 -4.82
C ALA A 72 6.85 -7.03 -4.32
N ILE A 73 7.72 -6.73 -3.34
CA ILE A 73 8.56 -7.75 -2.68
C ILE A 73 7.70 -8.73 -1.85
N VAL A 74 6.55 -8.26 -1.35
CA VAL A 74 5.62 -9.08 -0.57
C VAL A 74 4.69 -9.82 -1.52
N GLU A 75 4.61 -11.14 -1.36
CA GLU A 75 3.76 -11.99 -2.20
C GLU A 75 2.28 -11.60 -2.08
N GLY A 76 1.62 -11.48 -3.24
CA GLY A 76 0.22 -11.08 -3.33
C GLY A 76 -0.03 -9.57 -3.23
N CYS A 77 1.01 -8.75 -3.09
CA CYS A 77 0.90 -7.30 -3.19
C CYS A 77 1.41 -6.79 -4.55
N ILE A 78 0.87 -5.67 -5.01
CA ILE A 78 1.33 -4.96 -6.20
C ILE A 78 1.62 -3.50 -5.88
N LEU A 79 2.58 -2.93 -6.60
CA LEU A 79 2.81 -1.50 -6.64
C LEU A 79 2.00 -0.93 -7.80
N THR A 80 1.29 0.17 -7.57
CA THR A 80 0.42 0.79 -8.58
C THR A 80 0.41 2.30 -8.45
N ASN A 81 0.25 3.01 -9.56
CA ASN A 81 -0.03 4.45 -9.56
C ASN A 81 -1.54 4.75 -9.49
N TYR A 82 -2.38 3.72 -9.45
CA TYR A 82 -3.80 3.86 -9.23
C TYR A 82 -4.08 3.92 -7.74
N VAL A 83 -4.69 5.02 -7.33
CA VAL A 83 -5.22 5.23 -6.00
C VAL A 83 -6.73 5.36 -6.14
N ASP A 84 -7.48 4.50 -5.45
CA ASP A 84 -8.92 4.70 -5.25
C ASP A 84 -9.05 5.89 -4.30
N ALA A 85 -9.30 7.07 -4.87
CA ALA A 85 -9.74 8.25 -4.12
C ALA A 85 -11.17 8.02 -3.59
#